data_AF-K3WDJ6-F1
#
_entry.id   AF-K3WDJ6-F1
#
_cell.length_a   1.000
_cell.length_b   1.000
_cell.length_c   1.000
_cell.angle_alpha   90.00
_cell.angle_beta   90.00
_cell.angle_gamma   90.00
#
_symmetry.space_group_name_H-M   'P 1'
#
loop_
_entity.id
_entity.type
_entity.pdbx_description
1 polymer ?
#
loop_
_entity_poly.entity_id
_entity_poly.type
_entity_poly.pdbx_seq_one_letter_code
_entity_poly.pdbx_strand_id
1 'polypeptide(L)'
;AEHELITILPHFQIRENSGVLNFIGGDFGPFQPGITTQVPLWLAIMLKQLNKCRIIQPSWFSVEFLSARLEQEKNSEIFEELPFHYLEISSLLFKNAAEDIEHVEHIRSLLEDIQNVRQDKIRNGLYKISSDVQNGGTAYAIQMNNISALEINSVRQFMVGSLNKFYRLATLNAEH
;
A
#
# COMPACT_ATOMS: atom_id res chain seq x y z
N ALA A 1 -3.43 3.94 5.41
CA ALA A 1 -4.31 2.88 4.89
C ALA A 1 -5.80 3.22 5.03
N GLU A 2 -6.37 3.28 6.24
CA GLU A 2 -7.85 3.45 6.39
C GLU A 2 -8.40 4.80 5.93
N HIS A 3 -7.54 5.82 5.80
CA HIS A 3 -7.91 7.17 5.38
C HIS A 3 -7.85 7.35 3.85
N GLU A 4 -7.35 6.34 3.14
CA GLU A 4 -7.31 6.35 1.66
C GLU A 4 -8.73 6.44 1.12
N LEU A 5 -8.92 7.31 0.12
CA LEU A 5 -10.22 7.51 -0.49
C LEU A 5 -10.53 6.36 -1.44
N ILE A 6 -11.72 5.78 -1.28
CA ILE A 6 -12.26 4.76 -2.17
C ILE A 6 -13.64 5.18 -2.67
N THR A 7 -13.95 4.75 -3.89
CA THR A 7 -15.24 5.01 -4.51
C THR A 7 -16.25 3.97 -4.05
N ILE A 8 -17.43 4.42 -3.63
CA ILE A 8 -18.56 3.57 -3.30
C ILE A 8 -19.79 3.97 -4.13
N LEU A 9 -20.74 3.05 -4.24
CA LEU A 9 -22.08 3.28 -4.75
C LEU A 9 -23.08 3.07 -3.59
N PRO A 10 -23.60 4.14 -2.98
CA PRO A 10 -24.53 4.05 -1.87
C PRO A 10 -25.92 3.58 -2.32
N HIS A 11 -26.65 2.95 -1.40
CA HIS A 11 -28.03 2.49 -1.55
C HIS A 11 -29.02 3.33 -0.74
N PHE A 12 -28.55 4.42 -0.13
CA PHE A 12 -29.33 5.31 0.72
C PHE A 12 -29.16 6.75 0.28
N GLN A 13 -30.08 7.59 0.73
CA GLN A 13 -30.03 9.02 0.54
C GLN A 13 -30.01 9.70 1.90
N ILE A 14 -29.17 10.73 2.04
CA ILE A 14 -29.30 11.69 3.13
C ILE A 14 -30.02 12.92 2.59
N ARG A 15 -31.11 13.34 3.25
CA ARG A 15 -31.91 14.51 2.84
C ARG A 15 -31.54 15.78 3.59
N GLU A 16 -31.01 15.63 4.79
CA GLU A 16 -30.56 16.73 5.65
C GLU A 16 -29.12 17.12 5.31
N ASN A 17 -28.67 18.29 5.77
CA ASN A 17 -27.29 18.76 5.60
C ASN A 17 -26.76 18.65 4.15
N SER A 18 -27.59 19.00 3.17
CA SER A 18 -27.27 18.89 1.73
C SER A 18 -26.85 17.48 1.25
N GLY A 19 -27.18 16.43 2.02
CA GLY A 19 -26.84 15.04 1.72
C GLY A 19 -25.46 14.60 2.21
N VAL A 20 -24.80 15.41 3.02
CA VAL A 20 -23.41 15.23 3.45
C VAL A 20 -23.34 14.82 4.92
N LEU A 21 -22.37 13.96 5.25
CA LEU A 21 -22.00 13.63 6.62
C LEU A 21 -20.80 14.47 7.04
N ASN A 22 -20.96 15.26 8.11
CA ASN A 22 -19.90 16.12 8.62
C ASN A 22 -19.17 15.40 9.76
N PHE A 23 -17.87 15.15 9.58
CA PHE A 23 -17.00 14.55 10.60
C PHE A 23 -15.88 15.50 10.99
N ILE A 24 -15.21 15.21 12.11
CA ILE A 24 -14.01 15.97 12.54
C ILE A 24 -12.91 15.94 11.46
N GLY A 25 -12.79 14.82 10.75
CA GLY A 25 -11.80 14.62 9.68
C GLY A 25 -12.22 15.11 8.29
N GLY A 26 -13.38 15.77 8.17
CA GLY A 26 -13.90 16.28 6.91
C GLY A 26 -15.34 15.86 6.62
N ASP A 27 -15.86 16.40 5.53
CA ASP A 27 -17.25 16.21 5.11
C ASP A 27 -17.30 15.23 3.92
N PHE A 28 -18.20 14.24 3.96
CA PHE A 28 -18.32 13.21 2.93
C PHE A 28 -19.74 13.12 2.38
N GLY A 29 -19.87 13.03 1.05
CA GLY A 29 -21.16 13.05 0.37
C GLY A 29 -21.11 13.91 -0.90
N PRO A 30 -22.27 14.22 -1.51
CA PRO A 30 -23.61 13.84 -1.07
C PRO A 30 -23.91 12.35 -1.33
N PHE A 31 -24.58 11.69 -0.38
CA PHE A 31 -25.01 10.29 -0.56
C PHE A 31 -26.36 10.22 -1.28
N GLN A 32 -26.35 9.67 -2.50
CA GLN A 32 -27.55 9.45 -3.30
C GLN A 32 -27.53 8.05 -3.93
N PRO A 33 -28.64 7.30 -3.89
CA PRO A 33 -28.69 5.95 -4.42
C PRO A 33 -28.23 5.88 -5.88
N GLY A 34 -27.28 5.00 -6.16
CA GLY A 34 -26.78 4.78 -7.52
C GLY A 34 -25.79 5.83 -8.05
N ILE A 35 -25.47 6.87 -7.28
CA ILE A 35 -24.47 7.87 -7.65
C ILE A 35 -23.18 7.59 -6.88
N THR A 36 -22.06 7.45 -7.58
CA THR A 36 -20.78 7.16 -6.94
C THR A 36 -20.31 8.32 -6.05
N THR A 37 -19.66 7.99 -4.94
CA THR A 37 -19.13 8.97 -3.98
C THR A 37 -17.79 8.48 -3.45
N GLN A 38 -16.83 9.39 -3.29
CA GLN A 38 -15.55 9.06 -2.64
C GLN A 38 -15.66 9.26 -1.14
N VAL A 39 -15.25 8.25 -0.40
CA VAL A 39 -15.21 8.25 1.06
C VAL A 39 -13.92 7.59 1.56
N PRO A 40 -13.46 7.86 2.78
CA PRO A 40 -12.35 7.13 3.36
C PRO A 40 -12.68 5.64 3.48
N LEU A 41 -11.67 4.78 3.35
CA LEU A 41 -11.83 3.34 3.40
C LEU A 41 -12.53 2.85 4.68
N TRP A 42 -12.26 3.46 5.85
CA TRP A 42 -12.97 3.11 7.09
C TRP A 42 -14.49 3.33 6.97
N LEU A 43 -14.91 4.41 6.32
CA LEU A 43 -16.32 4.76 6.14
C LEU A 43 -16.96 3.83 5.11
N ALA A 44 -16.26 3.54 4.01
CA ALA A 44 -16.71 2.57 3.01
C ALA A 44 -16.97 1.19 3.64
N ILE A 45 -16.03 0.68 4.45
CA ILE A 45 -16.16 -0.62 5.12
C ILE A 45 -17.34 -0.62 6.11
N MET A 46 -17.48 0.44 6.91
CA MET A 46 -18.59 0.56 7.85
C MET A 46 -19.94 0.56 7.12
N LEU A 47 -20.08 1.33 6.03
CA LEU A 47 -21.30 1.36 5.23
C LEU A 47 -21.57 0.02 4.53
N LYS A 48 -20.52 -0.67 4.07
CA LYS A 48 -20.61 -2.00 3.46
C LYS A 48 -21.11 -3.04 4.47
N GLN A 49 -20.59 -3.06 5.69
CA GLN A 49 -21.04 -3.95 6.77
C GLN A 49 -22.52 -3.71 7.16
N LEU A 50 -23.01 -2.48 7.00
CA LEU A 50 -24.42 -2.11 7.18
C LEU A 50 -25.30 -2.38 5.95
N ASN A 51 -24.75 -2.97 4.88
CA ASN A 51 -25.41 -3.17 3.58
C ASN A 51 -25.93 -1.87 2.94
N LYS A 52 -25.28 -0.74 3.22
CA LYS A 52 -25.67 0.61 2.75
C LYS A 52 -24.93 1.05 1.49
N CYS A 53 -23.92 0.34 1.04
CA CYS A 53 -23.26 0.61 -0.22
C CYS A 53 -22.69 -0.65 -0.85
N ARG A 54 -22.39 -0.55 -2.14
CA ARG A 54 -21.45 -1.40 -2.85
C ARG A 54 -20.11 -0.67 -2.96
N ILE A 55 -19.00 -1.35 -2.68
CA ILE A 55 -17.67 -0.79 -2.93
C ILE A 55 -17.35 -0.93 -4.42
N ILE A 56 -16.79 0.11 -5.03
CA ILE A 56 -16.32 0.03 -6.42
C ILE A 56 -14.85 -0.39 -6.40
N GLN A 57 -14.54 -1.48 -7.09
CA GLN A 57 -13.19 -2.00 -7.23
C GLN A 57 -12.24 -0.91 -7.78
N PRO A 58 -11.12 -0.61 -7.08
CA PRO A 58 -10.13 0.33 -7.58
C PRO A 58 -9.50 -0.13 -8.91
N SER A 59 -9.14 0.80 -9.77
CA SER A 59 -8.56 0.49 -11.10
C SER A 59 -7.23 -0.26 -11.05
N TRP A 60 -6.41 0.00 -10.02
CA TRP A 60 -5.15 -0.73 -9.79
C TRP A 60 -5.39 -2.15 -9.23
N PHE A 61 -6.59 -2.43 -8.73
CA PHE A 61 -6.96 -3.69 -8.11
C PHE A 61 -7.65 -4.61 -9.10
N SER A 62 -7.07 -4.79 -10.28
CA SER A 62 -7.57 -5.70 -11.32
C SER A 62 -6.51 -6.72 -11.72
N VAL A 63 -6.94 -7.83 -12.29
CA VAL A 63 -6.04 -8.89 -12.79
C VAL A 63 -5.10 -8.34 -13.84
N GLU A 64 -5.61 -7.53 -14.77
CA GLU A 64 -4.85 -6.96 -15.89
C GLU A 64 -3.74 -6.04 -15.37
N PHE A 65 -4.10 -5.12 -14.46
CA PHE A 65 -3.15 -4.17 -13.89
C PHE A 65 -2.07 -4.88 -13.07
N LEU A 66 -2.47 -5.80 -12.18
CA LEU A 66 -1.54 -6.48 -11.29
C LEU A 66 -0.64 -7.48 -12.03
N SER A 67 -1.15 -8.16 -13.06
CA SER A 67 -0.33 -9.04 -13.90
C SER A 67 0.73 -8.23 -14.65
N ALA A 68 0.34 -7.11 -15.28
CA ALA A 68 1.29 -6.22 -15.94
C ALA A 68 2.33 -5.68 -14.96
N ARG A 69 1.89 -5.30 -13.75
CA ARG A 69 2.77 -4.79 -12.70
C ARG A 69 3.75 -5.85 -12.19
N LEU A 70 3.31 -7.09 -12.00
CA LEU A 70 4.17 -8.19 -11.59
C LEU A 70 5.28 -8.43 -12.62
N GLU A 71 4.95 -8.42 -13.91
CA GLU A 71 5.94 -8.59 -14.96
C GLU A 71 6.92 -7.42 -15.04
N GLN A 72 6.45 -6.18 -14.86
CA GLN A 72 7.36 -5.02 -14.75
C GLN A 72 8.28 -5.15 -13.52
N GLU A 73 7.74 -5.53 -12.37
CA GLU A 73 8.48 -5.64 -11.11
C GLU A 73 9.59 -6.69 -11.19
N LYS A 74 9.35 -7.83 -11.88
CA LYS A 74 10.37 -8.87 -12.13
C LYS A 74 11.50 -8.40 -13.03
N ASN A 75 11.20 -7.56 -14.02
CA ASN A 75 12.16 -7.12 -15.04
C ASN A 75 12.88 -5.81 -14.67
N SER A 76 12.42 -5.11 -13.64
CA SER A 76 12.96 -3.82 -13.20
C SER A 76 13.96 -3.98 -12.05
N GLU A 77 15.06 -3.23 -12.08
CA GLU A 77 15.99 -3.15 -10.95
C GLU A 77 15.44 -2.29 -9.81
N ILE A 78 14.53 -1.37 -10.13
CA ILE A 78 13.86 -0.50 -9.15
C ILE A 78 12.47 -1.06 -8.79
N PHE A 79 11.88 -0.54 -7.71
CA PHE A 79 10.52 -0.89 -7.33
C PHE A 79 9.52 -0.19 -8.25
N GLU A 80 8.58 -0.93 -8.81
CA GLU A 80 7.52 -0.36 -9.62
C GLU A 80 6.45 0.28 -8.71
N GLU A 81 5.78 1.31 -9.23
CA GLU A 81 4.93 2.19 -8.43
C GLU A 81 3.58 1.54 -8.09
N LEU A 82 3.37 1.15 -6.84
CA LEU A 82 2.06 0.75 -6.31
C LEU A 82 1.52 1.77 -5.32
N PRO A 83 0.20 1.81 -5.08
CA PRO A 83 -0.35 2.59 -3.97
C PRO A 83 0.37 2.29 -2.67
N PHE A 84 0.72 3.32 -1.90
CA PHE A 84 1.60 3.19 -0.74
C PHE A 84 1.07 2.21 0.33
N HIS A 85 -0.25 2.02 0.39
CA HIS A 85 -0.93 1.09 1.30
C HIS A 85 -1.63 -0.06 0.56
N TYR A 86 -1.13 -0.50 -0.59
CA TYR A 86 -1.82 -1.48 -1.42
C TYR A 86 -2.13 -2.77 -0.64
N LEU A 87 -1.22 -3.27 0.20
CA LEU A 87 -1.44 -4.50 0.99
C LEU A 87 -2.54 -4.34 2.04
N GLU A 88 -2.55 -3.23 2.78
CA GLU A 88 -3.57 -2.95 3.78
C GLU A 88 -4.94 -2.78 3.14
N ILE A 89 -5.02 -2.03 2.03
CA ILE A 89 -6.26 -1.85 1.28
C ILE A 89 -6.76 -3.21 0.78
N SER A 90 -5.88 -4.01 0.16
CA SER A 90 -6.21 -5.35 -0.36
C SER A 90 -6.79 -6.24 0.74
N SER A 91 -6.13 -6.31 1.89
CA SER A 91 -6.57 -7.13 3.02
C SER A 91 -7.96 -6.72 3.53
N LEU A 92 -8.19 -5.41 3.67
CA LEU A 92 -9.48 -4.88 4.11
C LEU A 92 -10.60 -5.12 3.08
N LEU A 93 -10.31 -4.99 1.79
CA LEU A 93 -11.27 -5.26 0.72
C LEU A 93 -11.63 -6.74 0.63
N PHE A 94 -10.63 -7.63 0.64
CA PHE A 94 -10.88 -9.08 0.66
C PHE A 94 -11.71 -9.53 1.86
N LYS A 95 -11.52 -8.89 3.02
CA LYS A 95 -12.25 -9.25 4.25
C LYS A 95 -13.70 -8.77 4.23
N ASN A 96 -13.97 -7.59 3.69
CA ASN A 96 -15.27 -6.92 3.90
C ASN A 96 -16.10 -6.73 2.62
N ALA A 97 -15.51 -6.92 1.44
CA ALA A 97 -16.14 -6.61 0.16
C ALA A 97 -15.68 -7.52 -0.98
N ALA A 98 -15.32 -8.78 -0.69
CA ALA A 98 -14.87 -9.73 -1.70
C ALA A 98 -15.93 -9.94 -2.81
N GLU A 99 -17.22 -9.89 -2.46
CA GLU A 99 -18.33 -10.02 -3.41
C GLU A 99 -18.46 -8.84 -4.38
N ASP A 100 -17.84 -7.70 -4.08
CA ASP A 100 -17.83 -6.52 -4.95
C ASP A 100 -16.64 -6.54 -5.94
N ILE A 101 -15.75 -7.55 -5.82
CA ILE A 101 -14.48 -7.64 -6.53
C ILE A 101 -14.52 -8.79 -7.54
N GLU A 102 -14.07 -8.51 -8.76
CA GLU A 102 -13.96 -9.50 -9.82
C GLU A 102 -12.67 -10.32 -9.67
N HIS A 103 -12.75 -11.63 -9.87
CA HIS A 103 -11.59 -12.54 -9.85
C HIS A 103 -10.72 -12.49 -8.57
N VAL A 104 -11.38 -12.40 -7.39
CA VAL A 104 -10.75 -12.25 -6.07
C VAL A 104 -9.54 -13.16 -5.82
N GLU A 105 -9.67 -14.46 -6.07
CA GLU A 105 -8.60 -15.42 -5.79
C GLU A 105 -7.39 -15.22 -6.71
N HIS A 106 -7.60 -14.79 -7.95
CA HIS A 106 -6.51 -14.49 -8.87
C HIS A 106 -5.78 -13.22 -8.45
N ILE A 107 -6.52 -12.17 -8.08
CA ILE A 107 -5.95 -10.93 -7.53
C ILE A 107 -5.13 -11.23 -6.28
N ARG A 108 -5.61 -12.11 -5.40
CA ARG A 108 -4.89 -12.54 -4.20
C ARG A 108 -3.54 -13.19 -4.54
N SER A 109 -3.54 -14.16 -5.45
CA SER A 109 -2.31 -14.81 -5.91
C SER A 109 -1.33 -13.81 -6.51
N LEU A 110 -1.79 -12.88 -7.34
CA LEU A 110 -0.93 -11.87 -7.96
C LEU A 110 -0.28 -10.94 -6.92
N LEU A 111 -1.02 -10.54 -5.88
CA LEU A 111 -0.48 -9.70 -4.81
C LEU A 111 0.56 -10.44 -3.96
N GLU A 112 0.33 -11.73 -3.70
CA GLU A 112 1.32 -12.59 -3.03
C GLU A 112 2.59 -12.72 -3.87
N ASP A 113 2.47 -12.95 -5.17
CA ASP A 113 3.61 -13.00 -6.09
C ASP A 113 4.38 -11.68 -6.15
N ILE A 114 3.67 -10.54 -6.25
CA ILE A 114 4.28 -9.20 -6.20
C ILE A 114 5.03 -9.01 -4.88
N GLN A 115 4.40 -9.37 -3.75
CA GLN A 115 5.01 -9.25 -2.43
C GLN A 115 6.29 -10.10 -2.33
N ASN A 116 6.29 -11.33 -2.84
CA ASN A 116 7.46 -12.21 -2.83
C ASN A 116 8.61 -11.60 -3.64
N VAL A 117 8.35 -11.15 -4.87
CA VAL A 117 9.36 -10.51 -5.73
C VAL A 117 9.96 -9.28 -5.05
N ARG A 118 9.11 -8.45 -4.43
CA ARG A 118 9.55 -7.21 -3.76
C ARG A 118 10.31 -7.50 -2.47
N GLN A 119 9.93 -8.51 -1.69
CA GLN A 119 10.68 -8.96 -0.53
C GLN A 119 12.09 -9.42 -0.91
N ASP A 120 12.22 -10.18 -2.01
CA ASP A 120 13.53 -10.62 -2.51
C ASP A 120 14.36 -9.43 -3.01
N LYS A 121 13.75 -8.48 -3.72
CA LYS A 121 14.41 -7.24 -4.16
C LYS A 121 14.92 -6.41 -2.97
N ILE A 122 14.11 -6.26 -1.91
CA ILE A 122 14.52 -5.61 -0.66
C ILE A 122 15.73 -6.34 -0.08
N ARG A 123 15.63 -7.66 0.14
CA ARG A 123 16.70 -8.46 0.74
C ARG A 123 18.01 -8.35 -0.07
N ASN A 124 17.93 -8.45 -1.40
CA ASN A 124 19.08 -8.29 -2.28
C ASN A 124 19.68 -6.89 -2.22
N GLY A 125 18.84 -5.85 -2.13
CA GLY A 125 19.30 -4.47 -1.91
C GLY A 125 20.08 -4.33 -0.59
N LEU A 126 19.61 -4.98 0.49
CA LEU A 126 20.32 -4.98 1.77
C LEU A 126 21.68 -5.66 1.70
N TYR A 127 21.77 -6.80 0.99
CA TYR A 127 23.04 -7.48 0.78
C TYR A 127 24.03 -6.60 0.01
N LYS A 128 23.59 -5.92 -1.05
CA LYS A 128 24.42 -4.98 -1.82
C LYS A 128 24.96 -3.85 -0.93
N ILE A 129 24.12 -3.24 -0.10
CA ILE A 129 24.55 -2.21 0.85
C ILE A 129 25.60 -2.76 1.82
N SER A 130 25.39 -3.96 2.37
CA SER A 130 26.34 -4.57 3.29
C SER A 130 27.68 -4.86 2.62
N SER A 131 27.69 -5.37 1.38
CA SER A 131 28.92 -5.62 0.64
C SER A 131 29.65 -4.32 0.30
N ASP A 132 28.92 -3.28 -0.08
CA ASP A 132 29.50 -1.98 -0.43
C ASP A 132 30.21 -1.37 0.78
N VAL A 133 29.60 -1.43 1.97
CA VAL A 133 30.24 -0.96 3.22
C VAL A 133 31.49 -1.78 3.56
N GLN A 134 31.44 -3.11 3.40
CA GLN A 134 32.61 -3.97 3.64
C GLN A 134 33.78 -3.68 2.69
N ASN A 135 33.48 -3.26 1.46
CA ASN A 135 34.47 -2.90 0.46
C ASN A 135 34.95 -1.44 0.55
N GLY A 136 34.64 -0.73 1.65
CA GLY A 136 35.09 0.64 1.89
C GLY A 136 34.15 1.73 1.35
N GLY A 137 32.98 1.35 0.82
CA GLY A 137 31.89 2.27 0.50
C GLY A 137 31.16 2.78 1.74
N THR A 138 30.23 3.71 1.54
CA THR A 138 29.48 4.36 2.64
C THR A 138 27.98 4.17 2.47
N ALA A 139 27.26 3.84 3.54
CA ALA A 139 25.80 3.73 3.56
C ALA A 139 25.10 4.98 4.09
N TYR A 140 25.60 6.18 3.76
CA TYR A 140 25.05 7.44 4.30
C TYR A 140 23.65 7.77 3.79
N ALA A 141 23.31 7.35 2.57
CA ALA A 141 22.00 7.53 1.98
C ALA A 141 21.60 6.28 1.19
N ILE A 142 20.36 5.84 1.36
CA ILE A 142 19.77 4.74 0.60
C ILE A 142 18.47 5.26 -0.01
N GLN A 143 18.37 5.21 -1.33
CA GLN A 143 17.16 5.58 -2.04
C GLN A 143 16.20 4.39 -2.07
N MET A 144 14.99 4.60 -1.56
CA MET A 144 13.93 3.60 -1.46
C MET A 144 12.63 4.15 -2.03
N ASN A 145 12.63 4.42 -3.34
CA ASN A 145 11.42 4.90 -4.01
C ASN A 145 10.41 3.76 -4.14
N ASN A 146 9.13 4.10 -4.18
CA ASN A 146 8.01 3.20 -4.48
C ASN A 146 7.85 2.00 -3.55
N ILE A 147 8.48 1.99 -2.37
CA ILE A 147 8.26 0.96 -1.35
C ILE A 147 6.98 1.28 -0.57
N SER A 148 6.15 0.28 -0.32
CA SER A 148 4.91 0.42 0.44
C SER A 148 5.14 0.48 1.96
N ALA A 149 4.13 0.96 2.69
CA ALA A 149 4.19 1.11 4.14
C ALA A 149 4.47 -0.20 4.89
N LEU A 150 3.80 -1.29 4.51
CA LEU A 150 3.98 -2.60 5.15
C LEU A 150 5.34 -3.21 4.84
N GLU A 151 5.86 -3.04 3.62
CA GLU A 151 7.20 -3.47 3.25
C GLU A 151 8.26 -2.75 4.09
N ILE A 152 8.17 -1.42 4.22
CA ILE A 152 9.08 -0.62 5.07
C ILE A 152 9.00 -1.11 6.51
N ASN A 153 7.78 -1.28 7.04
CA ASN A 153 7.60 -1.69 8.43
C ASN A 153 8.16 -3.09 8.72
N SER A 154 8.14 -4.00 7.75
CA SER A 154 8.69 -5.36 7.90
C SER A 154 10.21 -5.38 8.12
N VAL A 155 10.95 -4.42 7.55
CA VAL A 155 12.43 -4.37 7.64
C VAL A 155 12.96 -3.23 8.52
N ARG A 156 12.09 -2.32 8.97
CA ARG A 156 12.44 -1.09 9.69
C ARG A 156 13.42 -1.32 10.84
N GLN A 157 13.09 -2.23 11.75
CA GLN A 157 13.88 -2.45 12.97
C GLN A 157 15.29 -2.96 12.65
N PHE A 158 15.38 -3.93 11.74
CA PHE A 158 16.65 -4.46 11.27
C PHE A 158 17.49 -3.37 10.57
N MET A 159 16.85 -2.62 9.67
CA MET A 159 17.53 -1.59 8.86
C MET A 159 18.12 -0.47 9.70
N VAL A 160 17.33 0.10 10.60
CA VAL A 160 17.79 1.18 11.49
C VAL A 160 18.95 0.70 12.37
N GLY A 161 18.88 -0.53 12.89
CA GLY A 161 19.95 -1.11 13.69
C GLY A 161 21.25 -1.30 12.91
N SER A 162 21.17 -1.85 11.70
CA SER A 162 22.33 -2.09 10.83
C SER A 162 23.00 -0.80 10.38
N LEU A 163 22.21 0.20 9.95
CA LEU A 163 22.76 1.49 9.50
C LEU A 163 23.42 2.28 10.63
N ASN A 164 22.88 2.23 11.85
CA ASN A 164 23.52 2.85 13.02
C ASN A 164 24.90 2.21 13.31
N LYS A 165 25.01 0.89 13.17
CA LYS A 165 26.32 0.20 13.31
C LYS A 165 27.30 0.63 12.22
N PHE A 166 26.87 0.68 10.96
CA PHE A 166 27.73 1.15 9.86
C PHE A 166 28.18 2.59 10.06
N TYR A 167 27.28 3.47 10.49
CA TYR A 167 27.61 4.85 10.82
C TYR A 167 28.69 4.93 11.92
N ARG A 168 28.53 4.20 13.03
CA ARG A 168 29.52 4.17 14.12
C ARG A 168 30.88 3.64 13.68
N LEU A 169 30.90 2.60 12.83
CA LEU A 169 32.15 2.07 12.29
C LEU A 169 32.84 3.09 11.39
N ALA A 170 32.08 3.79 10.53
CA ALA A 170 32.61 4.82 9.66
C ALA A 170 33.20 6.01 10.46
N THR A 171 32.54 6.45 11.54
CA THR A 171 33.08 7.53 12.38
C THR A 171 34.34 7.13 13.12
N LEU A 172 34.42 5.90 13.64
CA LEU A 172 35.62 5.40 14.34
C LEU A 172 36.83 5.30 13.39
N ASN A 173 36.60 4.89 12.14
CA ASN A 173 37.66 4.83 11.14
C ASN A 173 38.15 6.20 10.66
N ALA A 174 37.37 7.28 10.88
CA ALA A 174 37.73 8.64 10.48
C ALA A 174 38.53 9.41 11.54
N GLU A 175 38.55 8.92 12.79
CA GLU A 175 39.29 9.51 13.92
C GLU A 175 40.74 8.97 14.04
N HIS A 176 41.13 8.00 13.20
CA HIS A 176 42.47 7.41 13.11
C HIS A 176 43.17 7.80 11.80
#